data_AF-A0ABD4SUI3-F1
#
_entry.id   AF-A0ABD4SUI3-F1
#
_cell.length_a   1.000
_cell.length_b   1.000
_cell.length_c   1.000
_cell.angle_alpha   90.00
_cell.angle_beta   90.00
_cell.angle_gamma   90.00
#
_symmetry.space_group_name_H-M   'P 1'
#
loop_
_entity.id
_entity.type
_entity.pdbx_description
1 polymer ?
#
loop_
_entity_poly.entity_id
_entity_poly.type
_entity_poly.pdbx_seq_one_letter_code
_entity_poly.pdbx_strand_id
1 'polypeptide(L)'
;MLINAGSLKAIFVSLKTIFNNAFDAAPSQWQQVAMLVQSTGKSNDYAWLSSFPRMRKWIGEKAVKALAASQYTIVNDDWEATVEVDRNDIKDDQLGIYRPQAEMAGFSAKQLPDEIIFDLVSQGFTRPCYDGQ
;
A
#
# COMPACT_ATOMS: atom_id res chain seq x y z
N MET A 1 9.11 -32.53 -15.64
CA MET A 1 8.25 -32.99 -14.52
C MET A 1 6.86 -33.45 -15.01
N LEU A 2 6.20 -34.40 -14.33
CA LEU A 2 4.78 -34.72 -14.60
C LEU A 2 3.87 -33.58 -14.11
N ILE A 3 3.02 -33.05 -14.99
CA ILE A 3 2.05 -32.01 -14.62
C ILE A 3 0.81 -32.67 -14.05
N ASN A 4 0.60 -32.53 -12.75
CA ASN A 4 -0.59 -33.00 -12.04
C ASN A 4 -0.99 -32.03 -10.92
N ALA A 5 -2.13 -32.30 -10.27
CA ALA A 5 -2.63 -31.43 -9.21
C ALA A 5 -1.64 -31.29 -8.03
N GLY A 6 -0.90 -32.35 -7.70
CA GLY A 6 0.10 -32.32 -6.63
C GLY A 6 1.30 -31.44 -6.97
N SER A 7 1.82 -31.56 -8.19
CA SER A 7 2.97 -30.78 -8.65
C SER A 7 2.63 -29.29 -8.79
N LEU A 8 1.46 -28.96 -9.32
CA LEU A 8 0.98 -27.58 -9.43
C LEU A 8 0.78 -26.94 -8.04
N LYS A 9 0.21 -27.69 -7.10
CA LYS A 9 0.06 -27.22 -5.71
C LYS A 9 1.41 -26.96 -5.04
N ALA A 10 2.40 -27.83 -5.27
CA ALA A 10 3.74 -27.66 -4.72
C ALA A 10 4.43 -26.39 -5.25
N ILE A 11 4.34 -26.14 -6.58
CA ILE A 11 4.87 -24.92 -7.20
C ILE A 11 4.20 -23.68 -6.62
N PHE A 12 2.87 -23.67 -6.54
CA PHE A 12 2.12 -22.55 -6.00
C PHE A 12 2.52 -22.23 -4.55
N VAL A 13 2.60 -23.26 -3.69
CA VAL A 13 3.02 -23.07 -2.29
C VAL A 13 4.46 -22.56 -2.21
N SER A 14 5.36 -23.08 -3.05
CA SER A 14 6.76 -22.64 -3.10
C SER A 14 6.86 -21.16 -3.49
N LEU A 15 6.24 -20.75 -4.59
CA LEU A 15 6.24 -19.35 -5.05
C LEU A 15 5.58 -18.42 -4.02
N LYS A 16 4.48 -18.85 -3.41
CA LYS A 16 3.83 -18.09 -2.32
C LYS A 16 4.75 -17.91 -1.11
N THR A 17 5.52 -18.95 -0.77
CA THR A 17 6.47 -18.89 0.35
C THR A 17 7.61 -17.93 0.04
N ILE A 18 8.15 -17.98 -1.17
CA ILE A 18 9.18 -17.07 -1.66
C ILE A 18 8.68 -15.62 -1.62
N PHE A 19 7.47 -15.37 -2.12
CA PHE A 19 6.83 -14.06 -2.07
C PHE A 19 6.72 -13.53 -0.63
N ASN A 20 6.15 -14.31 0.29
CA ASN A 20 5.96 -13.87 1.67
C ASN A 20 7.30 -13.59 2.37
N ASN A 21 8.31 -14.43 2.15
CA ASN A 21 9.64 -14.22 2.71
C ASN A 21 10.26 -12.92 2.20
N ALA A 22 10.12 -12.62 0.91
CA ALA A 22 10.62 -11.37 0.32
C ALA A 22 9.84 -10.14 0.83
N PHE A 23 8.51 -10.27 0.97
CA PHE A 23 7.66 -9.23 1.54
C PHE A 23 8.05 -8.88 2.99
N ASP A 24 8.29 -9.89 3.81
CA ASP A 24 8.67 -9.69 5.22
C ASP A 24 10.10 -9.14 5.37
N ALA A 25 11.00 -9.51 4.46
CA ALA A 25 12.39 -9.06 4.48
C ALA A 25 12.60 -7.67 3.87
N ALA A 26 11.70 -7.22 3.00
CA ALA A 26 11.82 -5.93 2.33
C ALA A 26 11.71 -4.78 3.34
N PRO A 27 12.65 -3.81 3.29
CA PRO A 27 12.60 -2.64 4.17
C PRO A 27 11.34 -1.83 3.84
N SER A 28 10.80 -1.15 4.84
CA SER A 28 9.71 -0.20 4.63
C SER A 28 9.74 0.87 5.73
N GLN A 29 9.47 2.12 5.36
CA GLN A 29 9.66 3.27 6.23
C GLN A 29 8.45 4.21 6.32
N TRP A 30 7.41 4.00 5.53
CA TRP A 30 6.25 4.90 5.46
C TRP A 30 5.60 5.17 6.83
N GLN A 31 5.63 4.20 7.75
CA GLN A 31 5.06 4.33 9.10
C GLN A 31 5.75 5.39 9.97
N GLN A 32 6.93 5.87 9.57
CA GLN A 32 7.63 6.95 10.26
C GLN A 32 7.01 8.32 9.96
N VAL A 33 6.31 8.46 8.83
CA VAL A 33 5.79 9.74 8.33
C VAL A 33 4.29 9.73 8.09
N ALA A 34 3.63 8.57 8.17
CA ALA A 34 2.20 8.43 7.94
C ALA A 34 1.55 7.43 8.91
N MET A 35 0.23 7.58 9.10
CA MET A 35 -0.59 6.72 9.95
C MET A 35 -1.41 5.76 9.09
N LEU A 36 -1.53 4.50 9.54
CA LEU A 36 -2.43 3.52 8.93
C LEU A 36 -3.88 3.81 9.32
N VAL A 37 -4.75 3.97 8.33
CA VAL A 37 -6.20 3.93 8.50
C VAL A 37 -6.73 2.76 7.69
N GLN A 38 -7.40 1.81 8.34
CA GLN A 38 -7.97 0.66 7.65
C GLN A 38 -9.16 1.08 6.80
N SER A 39 -9.12 0.75 5.51
CA SER A 39 -10.18 1.03 4.53
C SER A 39 -10.87 -0.27 4.15
N THR A 40 -12.19 -0.33 4.25
CA THR A 40 -13.01 -1.49 3.81
C THR A 40 -14.00 -1.13 2.69
N GLY A 41 -14.20 0.15 2.42
CA GLY A 41 -15.07 0.67 1.35
C GLY A 41 -14.29 1.08 0.10
N LYS A 42 -14.98 1.62 -0.91
CA LYS A 42 -14.37 2.17 -2.12
C LYS A 42 -13.54 3.45 -1.85
N SER A 43 -13.87 4.17 -0.78
CA SER A 43 -13.22 5.40 -0.38
C SER A 43 -13.38 5.64 1.12
N ASN A 44 -12.54 6.51 1.68
CA ASN A 44 -12.70 7.03 3.03
C ASN A 44 -12.90 8.54 2.97
N ASP A 45 -13.92 9.01 3.71
CA ASP A 45 -14.21 10.43 3.88
C ASP A 45 -13.66 10.91 5.23
N TYR A 46 -12.86 11.97 5.19
CA TYR A 46 -12.17 12.55 6.33
C TYR A 46 -12.68 13.95 6.66
N ALA A 47 -14.00 14.14 6.69
CA ALA A 47 -14.64 15.42 7.02
C ALA A 47 -14.25 15.97 8.42
N TRP A 48 -13.73 15.12 9.31
CA TRP A 48 -13.25 15.53 10.63
C TRP A 48 -11.94 16.33 10.59
N LEU A 49 -11.12 16.22 9.52
CA LEU A 49 -9.87 16.98 9.39
C LEU A 49 -10.09 18.49 9.32
N SER A 50 -11.21 18.94 8.73
CA SER A 50 -11.58 20.35 8.68
C SER A 50 -12.21 20.88 9.98
N SER A 51 -12.59 19.98 10.88
CA SER A 51 -13.45 20.26 12.03
C SER A 51 -12.68 20.55 13.32
N PHE A 52 -11.44 20.09 13.46
CA PHE A 52 -10.69 20.25 14.72
C PHE A 52 -9.77 21.49 14.68
N PRO A 53 -10.04 22.54 15.47
CA PRO A 53 -9.17 23.72 15.51
C PRO A 53 -7.84 23.40 16.20
N ARG A 54 -6.74 24.00 15.71
CA ARG A 54 -5.45 23.97 16.41
C ARG A 54 -5.61 24.49 17.84
N MET A 55 -4.99 23.82 18.80
CA MET A 55 -4.93 24.29 20.18
C MET A 55 -4.36 25.70 20.24
N ARG A 56 -5.03 26.58 20.99
CA ARG A 56 -4.61 27.95 21.25
C ARG A 56 -4.65 28.21 22.74
N LYS A 57 -3.78 29.11 23.22
CA LYS A 57 -3.80 29.54 24.62
C LYS A 57 -5.20 30.09 24.94
N TRP A 58 -5.78 29.61 26.04
CA TRP A 58 -7.08 30.07 26.50
C TRP A 58 -6.94 31.52 26.99
N ILE A 59 -7.48 32.47 26.24
CA ILE A 59 -7.51 33.90 26.58
C ILE A 59 -8.98 34.33 26.54
N GLY A 60 -9.55 34.69 27.69
CA GLY A 60 -10.95 35.08 27.82
C GLY A 60 -11.93 33.91 27.74
N GLU A 61 -13.13 34.15 27.20
CA GLU A 61 -14.18 33.14 27.05
C GLU A 61 -13.88 32.13 25.93
N LYS A 62 -14.55 30.97 25.97
CA LYS A 62 -14.37 29.90 24.99
C LYS A 62 -14.80 30.37 23.60
N ALA A 63 -13.86 30.54 22.68
CA ALA A 63 -14.22 30.74 21.27
C ALA A 63 -14.48 29.40 20.59
N VAL A 64 -15.72 29.20 20.15
CA VAL A 64 -16.11 28.07 19.31
C VAL A 64 -15.83 28.47 17.85
N LYS A 65 -14.96 27.70 17.17
CA LYS A 65 -14.74 27.90 15.73
C LYS A 65 -15.93 27.28 14.98
N ALA A 66 -16.51 28.02 14.03
CA ALA A 66 -17.50 27.44 13.12
C ALA A 66 -16.85 26.30 12.32
N LEU A 67 -17.51 25.15 12.26
CA LEU A 67 -17.05 24.00 11.48
C LEU A 67 -17.08 24.37 10.00
N ALA A 68 -15.92 24.39 9.35
CA ALA A 68 -15.85 24.52 7.90
C ALA A 68 -15.99 23.11 7.31
N ALA A 69 -16.90 22.93 6.35
CA ALA A 69 -17.10 21.66 5.66
C ALA A 69 -16.14 21.57 4.46
N SER A 70 -14.89 21.21 4.72
CA SER A 70 -13.98 20.78 3.63
C SER A 70 -14.09 19.26 3.52
N GLN A 71 -14.49 18.76 2.35
CA GLN A 71 -14.60 17.33 2.10
C GLN A 71 -13.25 16.81 1.57
N TYR A 72 -12.57 16.00 2.38
CA TYR A 72 -11.37 15.28 1.96
C TYR A 72 -11.70 13.80 1.82
N THR A 73 -11.68 13.31 0.58
CA THR A 73 -12.00 11.92 0.26
C THR A 73 -10.78 11.27 -0.38
N ILE A 74 -10.36 10.13 0.15
CA ILE A 74 -9.35 9.28 -0.47
C ILE A 74 -10.07 8.09 -1.10
N VAL A 75 -9.91 7.91 -2.41
CA VAL A 75 -10.42 6.75 -3.15
C VAL A 75 -9.36 5.65 -3.08
N ASN A 76 -9.79 4.40 -2.88
CA ASN A 76 -8.87 3.27 -2.93
C ASN A 76 -8.56 2.94 -4.39
N ASP A 77 -7.28 2.84 -4.72
CA ASP A 77 -6.79 2.33 -6.00
C ASP A 77 -6.46 0.84 -5.91
N ASP A 78 -6.70 0.12 -6.99
CA ASP A 78 -6.37 -1.30 -7.12
C ASP A 78 -4.93 -1.46 -7.66
N TRP A 79 -4.14 -2.34 -7.02
CA TRP A 79 -2.74 -2.58 -7.37
C TRP A 79 -2.50 -4.08 -7.58
N GLU A 80 -1.67 -4.44 -8.57
CA GLU A 80 -1.30 -5.83 -8.82
C GLU A 80 0.17 -6.01 -9.21
N ALA A 81 0.69 -7.19 -8.89
CA ALA A 81 1.92 -7.73 -9.43
C ALA A 81 1.70 -9.23 -9.69
N THR A 82 1.72 -9.63 -10.95
CA THR A 82 1.34 -10.98 -11.38
C THR A 82 2.56 -11.76 -11.86
N VAL A 83 2.75 -12.97 -11.33
CA VAL A 83 3.77 -13.92 -11.79
C VAL A 83 3.08 -15.03 -12.58
N GLU A 84 3.30 -15.05 -13.88
CA GLU A 84 2.82 -16.11 -14.77
C GLU A 84 3.83 -17.27 -14.78
N VAL A 85 3.35 -18.52 -14.85
CA VAL A 85 4.20 -19.72 -14.96
C VAL A 85 3.79 -20.51 -16.19
N ASP A 86 4.69 -20.61 -17.17
CA ASP A 86 4.45 -21.36 -18.40
C ASP A 86 4.38 -22.86 -18.12
N ARG A 87 3.39 -23.51 -18.73
CA ARG A 87 3.21 -24.96 -18.67
C ARG A 87 4.44 -25.74 -19.18
N ASN A 88 5.10 -25.23 -20.22
CA ASN A 88 6.28 -25.85 -20.81
C ASN A 88 7.46 -25.80 -19.83
N ASP A 89 7.64 -24.70 -19.10
CA ASP A 89 8.71 -24.61 -18.10
C ASP A 89 8.48 -25.59 -16.94
N ILE A 90 7.22 -25.83 -16.58
CA ILE A 90 6.87 -26.88 -15.62
C ILE A 90 7.22 -28.27 -16.18
N LYS A 91 6.92 -28.52 -17.45
CA LYS A 91 7.22 -29.79 -18.12
C LYS A 91 8.72 -30.03 -18.22
N ASP A 92 9.48 -28.98 -18.51
CA ASP A 92 10.92 -29.02 -18.79
C ASP A 92 11.77 -28.76 -17.53
N ASP A 93 11.13 -28.63 -16.36
CA ASP A 93 11.77 -28.44 -15.04
C ASP A 93 12.60 -27.15 -14.93
N GLN A 94 12.16 -26.09 -15.62
CA GLN A 94 12.81 -24.78 -15.67
C GLN A 94 12.22 -23.79 -14.66
N LEU A 95 11.91 -24.25 -13.44
CA LEU A 95 11.18 -23.44 -12.45
C LEU A 95 12.04 -22.38 -11.73
N GLY A 96 13.37 -22.48 -11.84
CA GLY A 96 14.31 -21.59 -11.16
C GLY A 96 14.15 -20.11 -11.57
N ILE A 97 13.62 -19.84 -12.76
CA ILE A 97 13.44 -18.49 -13.29
C ILE A 97 12.29 -17.72 -12.63
N TYR A 98 11.33 -18.43 -12.00
CA TYR A 98 10.17 -17.83 -11.35
C TYR A 98 10.46 -17.40 -9.92
N ARG A 99 11.53 -17.92 -9.31
CA ARG A 99 11.92 -17.54 -7.95
C ARG A 99 12.27 -16.04 -7.87
N PRO A 100 13.17 -15.48 -8.71
CA PRO A 100 13.42 -14.03 -8.71
C PRO A 100 12.17 -13.20 -8.97
N GLN A 101 11.23 -13.69 -9.81
CA GLN A 101 9.98 -12.98 -10.08
C GLN A 101 9.09 -12.91 -8.83
N ALA A 102 8.94 -14.02 -8.11
CA ALA A 102 8.20 -14.05 -6.85
C ALA A 102 8.88 -13.21 -5.75
N GLU A 103 10.21 -13.22 -5.68
CA GLU A 103 10.99 -12.37 -4.77
C GLU A 103 10.74 -10.88 -5.07
N MET A 104 10.82 -10.47 -6.33
CA MET A 104 10.58 -9.09 -6.75
C MET A 104 9.13 -8.65 -6.53
N ALA A 105 8.16 -9.53 -6.77
CA ALA A 105 6.75 -9.25 -6.49
C ALA A 105 6.50 -9.02 -4.99
N GLY A 106 7.08 -9.85 -4.12
CA GLY A 106 6.98 -9.68 -2.66
C GLY A 106 7.63 -8.38 -2.19
N PHE A 107 8.82 -8.07 -2.72
CA PHE A 107 9.52 -6.82 -2.43
C PHE A 107 8.71 -5.59 -2.86
N SER A 108 8.20 -5.58 -4.09
CA SER A 108 7.40 -4.47 -4.62
C SER A 108 6.11 -4.27 -3.82
N ALA A 109 5.42 -5.35 -3.44
CA ALA A 109 4.22 -5.27 -2.60
C ALA A 109 4.50 -4.64 -1.22
N LYS A 110 5.68 -4.87 -0.65
CA LYS A 110 6.08 -4.24 0.63
C LYS A 110 6.46 -2.77 0.47
N GLN A 111 7.07 -2.41 -0.65
CA GLN A 111 7.51 -1.05 -0.98
C GLN A 111 6.39 -0.12 -1.45
N LEU A 112 5.30 -0.66 -2.00
CA LEU A 112 4.22 0.14 -2.56
C LEU A 112 3.73 1.29 -1.63
N PRO A 113 3.50 1.09 -0.32
CA PRO A 113 3.11 2.20 0.55
C PRO A 113 4.20 3.26 0.71
N ASP A 114 5.48 2.88 0.70
CA ASP A 114 6.61 3.83 0.72
C ASP A 114 6.61 4.68 -0.54
N GLU A 115 6.43 4.06 -1.71
CA GLU A 115 6.38 4.78 -3.00
C GLU A 115 5.24 5.81 -3.02
N ILE A 116 4.03 5.40 -2.62
CA ILE A 116 2.87 6.31 -2.56
C ILE A 116 3.14 7.48 -1.60
N ILE A 117 3.64 7.18 -0.40
CA ILE A 117 3.78 8.19 0.66
C ILE A 117 4.94 9.14 0.38
N PHE A 118 6.07 8.64 -0.11
CA PHE A 118 7.20 9.50 -0.44
C PHE A 118 6.95 10.32 -1.71
N ASP A 119 6.18 9.82 -2.67
CA ASP A 119 5.70 10.65 -3.79
C ASP A 119 4.87 11.82 -3.27
N LEU A 120 3.88 11.56 -2.39
CA LEU A 120 3.06 12.60 -1.77
C LEU A 120 3.89 13.62 -0.98
N VAL A 121 4.84 13.17 -0.16
CA VAL A 121 5.71 14.05 0.63
C VAL A 121 6.59 14.90 -0.28
N SER A 122 7.14 14.32 -1.35
CA SER A 122 7.98 15.07 -2.30
C SER A 122 7.21 16.19 -3.01
N GLN A 123 5.91 16.01 -3.19
CA GLN A 123 5.00 16.96 -3.83
C GLN A 123 4.24 17.84 -2.83
N GLY A 124 4.51 17.72 -1.53
CA GLY A 124 3.78 18.43 -0.47
C GLY A 124 3.94 19.96 -0.49
N PHE A 125 4.87 20.50 -1.28
CA PHE A 125 5.07 21.94 -1.45
C PHE A 125 4.49 22.49 -2.77
N THR A 126 4.04 21.62 -3.67
CA THR A 126 3.56 22.00 -5.01
C THR A 126 2.09 21.67 -5.24
N ARG A 127 1.56 20.66 -4.55
CA ARG A 127 0.15 20.28 -4.62
C ARG A 127 -0.63 20.88 -3.44
N PRO A 128 -1.81 21.48 -3.70
CA PRO A 128 -2.67 21.94 -2.62
C PRO A 128 -3.12 20.75 -1.76
N CYS A 129 -3.08 20.95 -0.45
CA CYS A 129 -3.53 19.99 0.54
C CYS A 129 -5.07 20.03 0.70
N TYR A 130 -5.61 19.29 1.65
CA TYR A 130 -7.06 19.23 1.93
C TYR A 130 -7.67 20.59 2.32
N ASP A 131 -6.85 21.55 2.74
CA ASP A 131 -7.22 22.91 3.09
C ASP A 131 -7.00 23.92 1.94
N GLY A 132 -6.61 23.44 0.75
CA GLY A 132 -6.43 24.25 -0.46
C GLY A 132 -5.14 25.06 -0.49
N GLN A 133 -4.21 24.82 0.44
CA GLN A 133 -2.90 25.47 0.50
C GLN A 133 -1.76 24.51 0.20
#